data_AF-A0A193BV41-F1
#
_entry.id   AF-A0A193BV41-F1
#
_cell.length_a   1.000
_cell.length_b   1.000
_cell.length_c   1.000
_cell.angle_alpha   90.00
_cell.angle_beta   90.00
_cell.angle_gamma   90.00
#
_symmetry.space_group_name_H-M   'P 1'
#
loop_
_entity.id
_entity.type
_entity.pdbx_description
1 polymer ?
#
loop_
_entity_poly.entity_id
_entity_poly.type
_entity_poly.pdbx_seq_one_letter_code
_entity_poly.pdbx_strand_id
1 'polypeptide(L)'
;MRLLFEPLDTRQAHEAGHRFVERLNKILGIDVSRFHLVADLFPGSPSAGSFSMLCSAALRVGGTPLFKVYVNPAVGEPRPHQVIGEAMSRLGLSAQWAFVAEHLRDGLGSLEQEIALFALDLGDSPEARVKIYLRHSGCGAEQVERVARLAQDHQPDLFAKILDRLYGAPVDRLVKAPMTCLSFLGNHREPASVTLYCPLDPNISDDAEASTRVVDLLEMSGIAPEPFGALATAISGADLAGGRRLSWVSYKQPADPVVTVYAGLDGSARAS
;
A
#
# COMPACT_ATOMS: atom_id res chain seq x y z
N MET A 1 -14.00 -7.62 3.92
CA MET A 1 -13.83 -6.98 2.59
C MET A 1 -13.27 -5.57 2.77
N ARG A 2 -12.47 -5.07 1.82
CA ARG A 2 -12.01 -3.67 1.81
C ARG A 2 -12.27 -3.04 0.46
N LEU A 3 -12.57 -1.75 0.47
CA LEU A 3 -12.68 -0.91 -0.73
C LEU A 3 -11.57 0.14 -0.67
N LEU A 4 -10.95 0.45 -1.80
CA LEU A 4 -10.02 1.57 -1.99
C LEU A 4 -10.57 2.41 -3.15
N PHE A 5 -10.74 3.70 -2.94
CA PHE A 5 -11.40 4.59 -3.89
C PHE A 5 -10.88 6.02 -3.77
N GLU A 6 -10.97 6.79 -4.84
CA GLU A 6 -10.78 8.24 -4.82
C GLU A 6 -12.16 8.91 -4.68
N PRO A 7 -12.40 9.74 -3.65
CA PRO A 7 -13.60 10.56 -3.59
C PRO A 7 -13.52 11.62 -4.70
N LEU A 8 -14.25 11.40 -5.80
CA LEU A 8 -14.20 12.30 -6.95
C LEU A 8 -15.35 13.32 -6.92
N ASP A 9 -14.98 14.58 -7.11
CA ASP A 9 -15.81 15.61 -7.71
C ASP A 9 -15.09 16.02 -9.01
N THR A 10 -15.81 16.08 -10.13
CA THR A 10 -15.30 16.11 -11.51
C THR A 10 -14.27 17.21 -11.84
N ARG A 11 -13.98 18.12 -10.90
CA ARG A 11 -12.97 19.18 -11.04
C ARG A 11 -12.06 19.39 -9.83
N GLN A 12 -12.31 18.74 -8.67
CA GLN A 12 -11.64 19.05 -7.39
C GLN A 12 -11.45 17.81 -6.51
N ALA A 13 -10.72 16.81 -7.01
CA ALA A 13 -10.50 15.52 -6.31
C ALA A 13 -9.92 15.68 -4.91
N HIS A 14 -8.96 16.60 -4.72
CA HIS A 14 -8.35 16.87 -3.43
C HIS A 14 -9.37 17.38 -2.39
N GLU A 15 -10.13 18.42 -2.72
CA GLU A 15 -11.14 18.97 -1.81
C GLU A 15 -12.29 17.99 -1.55
N ALA A 16 -12.67 17.20 -2.55
CA ALA A 16 -13.67 16.16 -2.40
C ALA A 16 -13.21 15.10 -1.40
N GLY A 17 -11.92 14.75 -1.42
CA GLY A 17 -11.27 13.94 -0.41
C GLY A 17 -11.43 14.53 0.99
N HIS A 18 -11.05 15.79 1.20
CA HIS A 18 -11.19 16.46 2.49
C HIS A 18 -12.64 16.47 2.97
N ARG A 19 -13.59 16.87 2.11
CA ARG A 19 -15.03 16.84 2.43
C ARG A 19 -15.51 15.45 2.83
N PHE A 20 -14.99 14.39 2.21
CA PHE A 20 -15.32 13.02 2.57
C PHE A 20 -14.83 12.68 3.99
N VAL A 21 -13.58 13.04 4.33
CA VAL A 21 -13.02 12.82 5.67
C VAL A 21 -13.81 13.59 6.74
N GLU A 22 -14.17 14.85 6.49
CA GLU A 22 -15.03 15.62 7.41
C GLU A 22 -16.40 14.96 7.62
N ARG A 23 -16.97 14.37 6.56
CA ARG A 23 -18.23 13.63 6.67
C ARG A 23 -18.09 12.36 7.50
N LEU A 24 -16.96 11.68 7.47
CA LEU A 24 -16.71 10.52 8.35
C LEU A 24 -16.78 10.92 9.82
N ASN A 25 -16.17 12.05 10.18
CA ASN A 25 -16.26 12.58 11.54
C ASN A 25 -17.70 12.96 11.89
N LYS A 26 -18.35 13.77 11.06
CA LYS A 26 -19.70 14.28 11.34
C LYS A 26 -20.78 13.19 11.42
N ILE A 27 -20.71 12.18 10.54
CA ILE A 27 -21.78 11.17 10.40
C ILE A 27 -21.49 9.93 11.25
N LEU A 28 -20.23 9.50 11.29
CA LEU A 28 -19.84 8.23 11.92
C LEU A 28 -19.02 8.42 13.20
N GLY A 29 -18.71 9.66 13.59
CA GLY A 29 -17.93 9.95 14.80
C GLY A 29 -16.48 9.48 14.70
N ILE A 30 -15.95 9.25 13.50
CA ILE A 30 -14.57 8.81 13.31
C ILE A 30 -13.62 9.95 13.66
N ASP A 31 -12.63 9.69 14.53
CA ASP A 31 -11.59 10.66 14.81
C ASP A 31 -10.72 10.92 13.55
N VAL A 32 -10.59 12.19 13.20
CA VAL A 32 -9.82 12.66 12.04
C VAL A 32 -8.75 13.68 12.46
N SER A 33 -8.52 13.84 13.76
CA SER A 33 -7.62 14.86 14.32
C SER A 33 -6.19 14.75 13.76
N ARG A 34 -5.68 13.53 13.63
CA ARG A 34 -4.36 13.25 13.05
C ARG A 34 -4.27 13.62 11.57
N PHE A 35 -5.35 13.50 10.83
CA PHE A 35 -5.37 13.95 9.44
C PHE A 35 -5.28 15.48 9.39
N HIS A 36 -6.03 16.20 10.22
CA HIS A 36 -5.99 17.67 10.28
C HIS A 36 -4.59 18.22 10.56
N LEU A 37 -3.78 17.53 11.36
CA LEU A 37 -2.41 17.95 11.68
C LEU A 37 -1.49 18.01 10.46
N VAL A 38 -1.76 17.22 9.42
CA VAL A 38 -0.84 17.05 8.29
C VAL A 38 -1.46 17.42 6.94
N ALA A 39 -2.76 17.71 6.89
CA ALA A 39 -3.49 17.83 5.63
C ALA A 39 -2.97 18.98 4.74
N ASP A 40 -2.53 20.10 5.32
CA ASP A 40 -1.95 21.25 4.60
C ASP A 40 -0.63 20.91 3.89
N LEU A 41 0.07 19.86 4.29
CA LEU A 41 1.31 19.41 3.66
C LEU A 41 1.07 18.72 2.31
N PHE A 42 -0.18 18.35 2.01
CA PHE A 42 -0.53 17.58 0.83
C PHE A 42 -1.58 18.33 -0.01
N PRO A 43 -1.25 19.46 -0.66
CA PRO A 43 -2.21 20.34 -1.34
C PRO A 43 -2.89 19.71 -2.59
N GLY A 44 -2.59 18.45 -2.89
CA GLY A 44 -3.02 17.74 -4.08
C GLY A 44 -2.00 17.80 -5.22
N SER A 45 -2.16 16.89 -6.19
CA SER A 45 -1.21 16.77 -7.29
C SER A 45 -1.51 17.81 -8.37
N PRO A 46 -0.51 18.58 -8.84
CA PRO A 46 -0.69 19.56 -9.90
C PRO A 46 -0.75 18.92 -11.31
N SER A 47 -0.32 17.67 -11.46
CA SER A 47 -0.35 16.96 -12.75
C SER A 47 -1.66 16.24 -12.97
N ALA A 48 -2.22 16.39 -14.17
CA ALA A 48 -3.37 15.60 -14.60
C ALA A 48 -3.02 14.10 -14.60
N GLY A 49 -3.84 13.27 -13.93
CA GLY A 49 -3.73 11.81 -13.95
C GLY A 49 -3.03 11.17 -12.74
N SER A 50 -2.42 11.95 -11.84
CA SER A 50 -1.98 11.46 -10.53
C SER A 50 -3.09 11.61 -9.50
N PHE A 51 -3.30 10.58 -8.69
CA PHE A 51 -4.25 10.68 -7.57
C PHE A 51 -3.74 11.73 -6.58
N SER A 52 -4.67 12.46 -5.96
CA SER A 52 -4.35 13.37 -4.86
C SER A 52 -4.50 12.65 -3.52
N MET A 53 -5.66 12.03 -3.33
CA MET A 53 -6.05 11.43 -2.07
C MET A 53 -6.96 10.23 -2.31
N LEU A 54 -6.62 9.08 -1.75
CA LEU A 54 -7.48 7.90 -1.73
C LEU A 54 -8.03 7.68 -0.34
N CYS A 55 -9.20 7.05 -0.27
CA CYS A 55 -9.77 6.54 0.96
C CYS A 55 -9.95 5.03 0.86
N SER A 56 -9.73 4.34 1.98
CA SER A 56 -10.11 2.94 2.11
C SER A 56 -11.11 2.75 3.24
N ALA A 57 -12.09 1.87 3.01
CA ALA A 57 -13.02 1.40 4.02
C ALA A 57 -12.87 -0.12 4.17
N ALA A 58 -12.52 -0.57 5.37
CA ALA A 58 -12.50 -1.98 5.73
C ALA A 58 -13.80 -2.35 6.44
N LEU A 59 -14.66 -3.09 5.75
CA LEU A 59 -15.93 -3.55 6.27
C LEU A 59 -15.71 -4.75 7.19
N ARG A 60 -16.25 -4.64 8.40
CA ARG A 60 -16.25 -5.69 9.42
C ARG A 60 -17.66 -6.21 9.58
N VAL A 61 -17.82 -7.52 9.78
CA VAL A 61 -19.12 -8.11 10.09
C VAL A 61 -19.57 -7.56 11.44
N GLY A 62 -20.73 -6.90 11.48
CA GLY A 62 -21.35 -6.42 12.71
C GLY A 62 -20.68 -5.24 13.41
N GLY A 63 -19.77 -4.49 12.76
CA GLY A 63 -19.07 -3.38 13.39
C GLY A 63 -18.85 -2.17 12.47
N THR A 64 -18.48 -1.03 13.07
CA THR A 64 -18.14 0.18 12.33
C THR A 64 -16.97 -0.09 11.38
N PRO A 65 -17.06 0.32 10.10
CA PRO A 65 -15.95 0.21 9.18
C PRO A 65 -14.71 0.94 9.69
N LEU A 66 -13.53 0.38 9.44
CA LEU A 66 -12.30 1.13 9.66
C LEU A 66 -11.96 1.93 8.41
N PHE A 67 -11.55 3.18 8.59
CA PHE A 67 -11.20 4.05 7.48
C PHE A 67 -9.71 4.33 7.45
N LYS A 68 -9.19 4.56 6.23
CA LYS A 68 -7.82 5.03 6.00
C LYS A 68 -7.84 6.12 4.95
N VAL A 69 -6.94 7.07 5.09
CA VAL A 69 -6.62 8.04 4.05
C VAL A 69 -5.21 7.77 3.52
N TYR A 70 -5.05 7.89 2.21
CA TYR A 70 -3.77 7.82 1.51
C TYR A 70 -3.60 9.15 0.79
N VAL A 71 -2.48 9.81 0.98
CA VAL A 71 -2.13 11.06 0.30
C VAL A 71 -0.88 10.84 -0.53
N ASN A 72 -0.82 11.55 -1.65
CA ASN A 72 0.33 11.54 -2.53
C ASN A 72 1.39 12.53 -2.02
N PRO A 73 2.60 12.08 -1.63
CA PRO A 73 3.66 12.98 -1.17
C PRO A 73 4.44 13.63 -2.34
N ALA A 74 4.24 13.18 -3.58
CA ALA A 74 4.86 13.75 -4.78
C ALA A 74 4.08 14.98 -5.29
N VAL A 75 4.10 16.05 -4.50
CA VAL A 75 3.37 17.31 -4.78
C VAL A 75 4.24 18.39 -5.43
N GLY A 76 5.46 18.06 -5.87
CA GLY A 76 6.44 19.01 -6.37
C GLY A 76 7.46 19.38 -5.30
N GLU A 77 7.65 20.68 -5.05
CA GLU A 77 8.47 21.19 -3.95
C GLU A 77 7.59 21.51 -2.73
N PRO A 78 7.99 21.17 -1.49
CA PRO A 78 9.23 20.49 -1.08
C PRO A 78 9.32 19.02 -1.53
N ARG A 79 10.54 18.46 -1.59
CA ARG A 79 10.74 17.05 -1.97
C ARG A 79 9.97 16.10 -1.03
N PRO A 80 9.47 14.95 -1.52
CA PRO A 80 8.63 14.04 -0.75
C PRO A 80 9.16 13.68 0.65
N HIS A 81 10.45 13.38 0.79
CA HIS A 81 11.04 13.02 2.09
C HIS A 81 11.01 14.16 3.12
N GLN A 82 11.02 15.43 2.68
CA GLN A 82 10.89 16.59 3.56
C GLN A 82 9.45 16.73 4.04
N VAL A 83 8.49 16.57 3.13
CA VAL A 83 7.04 16.55 3.44
C VAL A 83 6.73 15.43 4.43
N ILE A 84 7.27 14.23 4.22
CA ILE A 84 7.11 13.12 5.15
C ILE A 84 7.77 13.41 6.51
N GLY A 85 8.96 14.00 6.52
CA GLY A 85 9.61 14.35 7.78
C GLY A 85 8.81 15.32 8.63
N GLU A 86 8.24 16.34 8.00
CA GLU A 86 7.34 17.29 8.66
C GLU A 86 6.05 16.62 9.13
N ALA A 87 5.41 15.80 8.29
CA ALA A 87 4.19 15.07 8.65
C ALA A 87 4.42 14.12 9.84
N MET A 88 5.53 13.37 9.83
CA MET A 88 5.92 12.49 10.93
C MET A 88 6.20 13.31 12.20
N SER A 89 6.82 14.48 12.09
CA SER A 89 7.08 15.38 13.22
C SER A 89 5.79 15.87 13.89
N ARG A 90 4.83 16.36 13.08
CA ARG A 90 3.52 16.81 13.58
C ARG A 90 2.71 15.69 14.23
N LEU A 91 2.97 14.44 13.84
CA LEU A 91 2.35 13.24 14.41
C LEU A 91 3.13 12.65 15.60
N GLY A 92 4.22 13.30 16.04
CA GLY A 92 5.04 12.84 17.16
C GLY A 92 5.94 11.64 16.84
N LEU A 93 6.24 11.40 15.56
CA LEU A 93 7.00 10.26 15.06
C LEU A 93 8.38 10.64 14.47
N SER A 94 8.96 11.76 14.91
CA SER A 94 10.23 12.28 14.39
C SER A 94 11.38 11.28 14.56
N ALA A 95 11.44 10.58 15.69
CA ALA A 95 12.50 9.62 15.97
C ALA A 95 12.44 8.40 15.04
N GLN A 96 11.23 7.93 14.74
CA GLN A 96 11.00 6.83 13.81
C GLN A 96 11.35 7.21 12.38
N TRP A 97 10.98 8.44 11.98
CA TRP A 97 11.38 8.94 10.67
C TRP A 97 12.90 9.11 10.56
N ALA A 98 13.55 9.66 11.58
CA ALA A 98 15.00 9.81 11.60
C ALA A 98 15.72 8.45 11.45
N PHE A 99 15.22 7.41 12.10
CA PHE A 99 15.74 6.04 11.93
C PHE A 99 15.65 5.57 10.47
N VAL A 100 14.49 5.70 9.83
CA VAL A 100 14.32 5.28 8.42
C VAL A 100 15.20 6.10 7.49
N ALA A 101 15.20 7.43 7.65
CA ALA A 101 15.98 8.34 6.82
C ALA A 101 17.50 8.10 6.95
N GLU A 102 17.99 7.76 8.14
CA GLU A 102 19.39 7.41 8.38
C GLU A 102 19.80 6.14 7.60
N HIS A 103 18.99 5.08 7.67
CA HIS A 103 19.30 3.79 7.05
C HIS A 103 19.05 3.76 5.53
N LEU A 104 18.21 4.67 5.03
CA LEU A 104 17.87 4.81 3.60
C LEU A 104 18.47 6.07 2.95
N ARG A 105 19.41 6.73 3.63
CA ARG A 105 19.97 8.04 3.22
C ARG A 105 20.42 8.13 1.76
N ASP A 106 20.93 7.03 1.21
CA ASP A 106 21.52 6.99 -0.14
C ASP A 106 20.47 6.74 -1.23
N GLY A 107 19.27 6.29 -0.89
CA GLY A 107 18.24 5.91 -1.85
C GLY A 107 16.92 6.66 -1.70
N LEU A 108 16.64 7.29 -0.56
CA LEU A 108 15.32 7.86 -0.26
C LEU A 108 14.93 8.95 -1.27
N GLY A 109 13.85 8.70 -2.02
CA GLY A 109 13.38 9.60 -3.09
C GLY A 109 14.01 9.38 -4.47
N SER A 110 14.89 8.38 -4.62
CA SER A 110 15.29 7.86 -5.92
C SER A 110 14.21 6.93 -6.49
N LEU A 111 14.38 6.45 -7.73
CA LEU A 111 13.48 5.47 -8.34
C LEU A 111 13.46 4.12 -7.60
N GLU A 112 14.54 3.78 -6.90
CA GLU A 112 14.71 2.51 -6.17
C GLU A 112 13.99 2.53 -4.81
N GLN A 113 13.71 3.72 -4.27
CA GLN A 113 13.03 3.94 -2.99
C GLN A 113 12.15 5.21 -3.06
N GLU A 114 11.28 5.25 -4.05
CA GLU A 114 10.35 6.35 -4.26
C GLU A 114 9.30 6.32 -3.15
N ILE A 115 9.09 7.43 -2.45
CA ILE A 115 8.00 7.56 -1.48
C ILE A 115 6.69 7.70 -2.27
N ALA A 116 5.99 6.60 -2.47
CA ALA A 116 4.82 6.53 -3.34
C ALA A 116 3.54 6.98 -2.64
N LEU A 117 3.35 6.63 -1.37
CA LEU A 117 2.13 6.96 -0.60
C LEU A 117 2.48 7.24 0.86
N PHE A 118 1.74 8.15 1.48
CA PHE A 118 1.65 8.29 2.92
C PHE A 118 0.22 8.02 3.36
N ALA A 119 0.02 7.23 4.42
CA ALA A 119 -1.32 6.86 4.84
C ALA A 119 -1.51 6.90 6.36
N LEU A 120 -2.74 7.22 6.77
CA LEU A 120 -3.19 7.24 8.15
C LEU A 120 -4.38 6.30 8.30
N ASP A 121 -4.34 5.45 9.32
CA ASP A 121 -5.57 4.86 9.83
C ASP A 121 -6.36 5.98 10.55
N LEU A 122 -7.62 6.18 10.17
CA LEU A 122 -8.52 7.15 10.81
C LEU A 122 -9.20 6.49 12.02
N GLY A 123 -9.44 7.27 13.07
CA GLY A 123 -9.90 6.82 14.38
C GLY A 123 -8.85 7.00 15.48
N ASP A 124 -9.31 6.87 16.71
CA ASP A 124 -8.55 7.10 17.96
C ASP A 124 -8.04 5.79 18.60
N SER A 125 -8.19 4.66 17.89
CA SER A 125 -7.73 3.37 18.37
C SER A 125 -6.22 3.39 18.66
N PRO A 126 -5.75 2.75 19.74
CA PRO A 126 -4.31 2.60 19.99
C PRO A 126 -3.60 1.83 18.87
N GLU A 127 -4.34 1.12 18.01
CA GLU A 127 -3.84 0.39 16.84
C GLU A 127 -3.78 1.24 15.55
N ALA A 128 -4.15 2.54 15.61
CA ALA A 128 -4.19 3.42 14.46
C ALA A 128 -2.77 3.81 14.00
N ARG A 129 -2.37 3.33 12.82
CA ARG A 129 -0.99 3.46 12.32
C ARG A 129 -0.80 4.64 11.38
N VAL A 130 0.45 5.10 11.32
CA VAL A 130 0.99 5.84 10.17
C VAL A 130 1.69 4.85 9.24
N LYS A 131 1.63 5.06 7.93
CA LYS A 131 2.21 4.17 6.94
C LYS A 131 2.94 4.94 5.84
N ILE A 132 4.10 4.45 5.47
CA ILE A 132 4.88 4.97 4.35
C ILE A 132 5.07 3.85 3.35
N TYR A 133 4.71 4.10 2.09
CA TYR A 133 4.85 3.16 0.99
C TYR A 133 6.04 3.56 0.13
N LEU A 134 6.98 2.63 -0.06
CA LEU A 134 8.17 2.81 -0.88
C LEU A 134 8.06 1.94 -2.13
N ARG A 135 8.20 2.55 -3.32
CA ARG A 135 8.23 1.84 -4.60
C ARG A 135 9.68 1.55 -5.01
N HIS A 136 9.87 0.35 -5.56
CA HIS A 136 11.18 -0.24 -5.85
C HIS A 136 11.39 -0.44 -7.35
N SER A 137 11.51 0.66 -8.10
CA SER A 137 11.59 0.62 -9.56
C SER A 137 13.02 0.34 -10.03
N GLY A 138 13.17 -0.60 -10.97
CA GLY A 138 14.46 -0.92 -11.58
C GLY A 138 15.49 -1.56 -10.65
N CYS A 139 15.07 -2.08 -9.49
CA CYS A 139 15.97 -2.70 -8.52
C CYS A 139 15.56 -4.14 -8.19
N GLY A 140 16.54 -4.96 -7.81
CA GLY A 140 16.35 -6.36 -7.44
C GLY A 140 15.72 -6.57 -6.06
N ALA A 141 15.44 -7.83 -5.72
CA ALA A 141 14.86 -8.22 -4.43
C ALA A 141 15.71 -7.81 -3.22
N GLU A 142 17.03 -7.66 -3.37
CA GLU A 142 17.92 -7.15 -2.32
C GLU A 142 17.49 -5.78 -1.81
N GLN A 143 17.07 -4.89 -2.70
CA GLN A 143 16.68 -3.53 -2.34
C GLN A 143 15.32 -3.51 -1.61
N VAL A 144 14.42 -4.43 -1.97
CA VAL A 144 13.16 -4.66 -1.23
C VAL A 144 13.47 -5.18 0.18
N GLU A 145 14.38 -6.15 0.29
CA GLU A 145 14.81 -6.75 1.55
C GLU A 145 15.53 -5.74 2.46
N ARG A 146 16.33 -4.83 1.89
CA ARG A 146 16.99 -3.75 2.62
C ARG A 146 15.98 -2.87 3.37
N VAL A 147 14.84 -2.56 2.77
CA VAL A 147 13.78 -1.81 3.45
C VAL A 147 13.05 -2.69 4.47
N ALA A 148 12.79 -3.95 4.14
CA ALA A 148 12.13 -4.88 5.05
C ALA A 148 12.88 -5.06 6.38
N ARG A 149 14.22 -5.10 6.34
CA ARG A 149 15.11 -5.19 7.51
C ARG A 149 14.95 -4.06 8.54
N LEU A 150 14.31 -2.95 8.17
CA LEU A 150 14.07 -1.84 9.09
C LEU A 150 12.94 -2.13 10.08
N ALA A 151 12.02 -3.03 9.75
CA ALA A 151 10.86 -3.32 10.59
C ALA A 151 11.15 -4.39 11.65
N GLN A 152 10.48 -4.28 12.79
CA GLN A 152 10.64 -5.23 13.90
C GLN A 152 10.19 -6.65 13.56
N ASP A 153 9.20 -6.79 12.66
CA ASP A 153 8.65 -8.09 12.23
C ASP A 153 9.39 -8.68 11.02
N HIS A 154 10.56 -8.14 10.67
CA HIS A 154 11.38 -8.62 9.57
C HIS A 154 11.69 -10.12 9.70
N GLN A 155 11.55 -10.82 8.57
CA GLN A 155 11.96 -12.22 8.42
C GLN A 155 13.01 -12.31 7.31
N PRO A 156 14.25 -12.73 7.60
CA PRO A 156 15.32 -12.79 6.61
C PRO A 156 14.95 -13.57 5.36
N ASP A 157 15.18 -12.93 4.21
CA ASP A 157 15.04 -13.46 2.85
C ASP A 157 13.62 -13.83 2.43
N LEU A 158 12.61 -13.57 3.29
CA LEU A 158 11.23 -13.96 3.03
C LEU A 158 10.65 -13.22 1.82
N PHE A 159 10.91 -11.91 1.71
CA PHE A 159 10.38 -11.13 0.59
C PHE A 159 11.07 -11.49 -0.72
N ALA A 160 12.39 -11.76 -0.68
CA ALA A 160 13.10 -12.26 -1.85
C ALA A 160 12.53 -13.60 -2.35
N LYS A 161 12.25 -14.56 -1.45
CA LYS A 161 11.61 -15.85 -1.79
C LYS A 161 10.22 -15.65 -2.38
N ILE A 162 9.41 -14.76 -1.82
CA ILE A 162 8.08 -14.45 -2.35
C ILE A 162 8.16 -13.87 -3.76
N LEU A 163 9.04 -12.88 -3.98
CA LEU A 163 9.20 -12.25 -5.29
C LEU A 163 9.67 -13.25 -6.35
N ASP A 164 10.65 -14.08 -6.03
CA ASP A 164 11.15 -15.14 -6.92
C ASP A 164 10.03 -16.12 -7.29
N ARG A 165 9.28 -16.60 -6.29
CA ARG A 165 8.18 -17.54 -6.51
C ARG A 165 7.05 -16.94 -7.37
N LEU A 166 6.72 -15.67 -7.12
CA LEU A 166 5.58 -15.02 -7.77
C LEU A 166 5.85 -14.74 -9.26
N TYR A 167 7.04 -14.24 -9.60
CA TYR A 167 7.33 -13.78 -10.96
C TYR A 167 8.15 -14.78 -11.79
N GLY A 168 9.01 -15.59 -11.18
CA GLY A 168 9.95 -16.45 -11.91
C GLY A 168 10.90 -15.68 -12.85
N ALA A 169 11.03 -14.37 -12.66
CA ALA A 169 11.82 -13.46 -13.48
C ALA A 169 12.50 -12.41 -12.58
N PRO A 170 13.63 -11.82 -13.02
CA PRO A 170 14.30 -10.76 -12.27
C PRO A 170 13.37 -9.57 -11.98
N VAL A 171 13.30 -9.18 -10.70
CA VAL A 171 12.40 -8.13 -10.17
C VAL A 171 12.68 -6.75 -10.79
N ASP A 172 13.94 -6.49 -11.15
CA ASP A 172 14.40 -5.25 -11.78
C ASP A 172 13.84 -5.05 -13.21
N ARG A 173 13.25 -6.09 -13.81
CA ARG A 173 12.65 -6.06 -15.15
C ARG A 173 11.12 -5.94 -15.14
N LEU A 174 10.49 -5.88 -13.97
CA LEU A 174 9.04 -5.77 -13.88
C LEU A 174 8.55 -4.44 -14.47
N VAL A 175 7.48 -4.50 -15.27
CA VAL A 175 6.84 -3.31 -15.86
C VAL A 175 6.29 -2.41 -14.75
N LYS A 176 5.70 -3.02 -13.73
CA LYS A 176 5.21 -2.32 -12.54
C LYS A 176 5.99 -2.78 -11.33
N ALA A 177 6.59 -1.83 -10.63
CA ALA A 177 7.48 -2.10 -9.51
C ALA A 177 6.75 -2.56 -8.24
N PRO A 178 7.32 -3.53 -7.48
CA PRO A 178 6.87 -3.85 -6.13
C PRO A 178 6.96 -2.66 -5.20
N MET A 179 6.23 -2.73 -4.09
CA MET A 179 6.30 -1.75 -3.01
C MET A 179 6.45 -2.43 -1.66
N THR A 180 7.13 -1.76 -0.73
CA THR A 180 7.04 -2.07 0.70
C THR A 180 6.21 -1.00 1.40
N CYS A 181 5.52 -1.39 2.47
CA CYS A 181 4.82 -0.47 3.37
C CYS A 181 5.41 -0.62 4.77
N LEU A 182 6.10 0.39 5.25
CA LEU A 182 6.50 0.50 6.64
C LEU A 182 5.33 1.05 7.45
N SER A 183 4.98 0.38 8.55
CA SER A 183 3.91 0.79 9.45
C SER A 183 4.48 1.21 10.79
N PHE A 184 4.08 2.40 11.25
CA PHE A 184 4.52 2.98 12.50
C PHE A 184 3.40 2.90 13.53
N LEU A 185 3.72 2.35 14.69
CA LEU A 185 2.82 2.13 15.81
C LEU A 185 3.62 2.18 17.11
N GLY A 186 3.03 2.76 18.15
CA GLY A 186 3.66 2.85 19.48
C GLY A 186 4.90 3.74 19.50
N ASN A 187 5.74 3.54 20.51
CA ASN A 187 6.85 4.44 20.85
C ASN A 187 8.23 3.86 20.53
N HIS A 188 8.29 2.80 19.72
CA HIS A 188 9.56 2.20 19.30
C HIS A 188 10.22 3.06 18.23
N ARG A 189 11.56 2.98 18.13
CA ARG A 189 12.34 3.72 17.13
C ARG A 189 12.16 3.10 15.73
N GLU A 190 12.06 1.79 15.65
CA GLU A 190 11.87 1.06 14.40
C GLU A 190 10.39 1.01 13.98
N PRO A 191 10.08 0.99 12.66
CA PRO A 191 8.76 0.59 12.16
C PRO A 191 8.28 -0.71 12.81
N ALA A 192 7.02 -0.72 13.25
CA ALA A 192 6.43 -1.87 13.92
C ALA A 192 6.20 -3.05 12.98
N SER A 193 5.94 -2.78 11.69
CA SER A 193 5.78 -3.85 10.69
C SER A 193 6.14 -3.41 9.27
N VAL A 194 6.46 -4.39 8.43
CA VAL A 194 6.57 -4.23 6.98
C VAL A 194 5.57 -5.12 6.22
N THR A 195 5.02 -4.60 5.12
CA THR A 195 4.16 -5.37 4.19
C THR A 195 4.72 -5.26 2.77
N LEU A 196 4.90 -6.39 2.10
CA LEU A 196 5.26 -6.46 0.68
C LEU A 196 4.01 -6.33 -0.18
N TYR A 197 4.06 -5.55 -1.25
CA TYR A 197 3.02 -5.43 -2.27
C TYR A 197 3.63 -5.78 -3.63
N CYS A 198 3.08 -6.83 -4.24
CA CYS A 198 3.50 -7.38 -5.50
C CYS A 198 2.44 -7.08 -6.57
N PRO A 199 2.76 -6.29 -7.59
CA PRO A 199 1.85 -6.02 -8.70
C PRO A 199 1.69 -7.26 -9.58
N LEU A 200 0.46 -7.75 -9.69
CA LEU A 200 0.10 -8.85 -10.58
C LEU A 200 -0.09 -8.30 -12.00
N ASP A 201 -1.04 -7.39 -12.18
CA ASP A 201 -1.22 -6.65 -13.44
C ASP A 201 -0.29 -5.41 -13.51
N PRO A 202 0.48 -5.21 -14.59
CA PRO A 202 0.51 -5.95 -15.86
C PRO A 202 1.66 -6.99 -15.98
N ASN A 203 2.33 -7.32 -14.88
CA ASN A 203 3.52 -8.19 -14.89
C ASN A 203 3.20 -9.68 -15.15
N ILE A 204 1.97 -10.09 -14.88
CA ILE A 204 1.44 -11.44 -15.10
C ILE A 204 0.41 -11.37 -16.23
N SER A 205 0.38 -12.42 -17.05
CA SER A 205 -0.33 -12.45 -18.34
C SER A 205 -1.83 -12.22 -18.21
N ASP A 206 -2.47 -12.94 -17.29
CA ASP A 206 -3.93 -12.94 -17.07
C ASP A 206 -4.29 -13.38 -15.64
N ASP A 207 -5.59 -13.33 -15.31
CA ASP A 207 -6.09 -13.71 -13.99
C ASP A 207 -5.98 -15.21 -13.69
N ALA A 208 -5.85 -16.08 -14.71
CA ALA A 208 -5.65 -17.51 -14.49
C ALA A 208 -4.25 -17.76 -13.96
N GLU A 209 -3.22 -17.21 -14.62
CA GLU A 209 -1.84 -17.28 -14.13
C GLU A 209 -1.71 -16.57 -12.78
N ALA A 210 -2.27 -15.36 -12.63
CA ALA A 210 -2.23 -14.63 -11.37
C ALA A 210 -2.88 -15.42 -10.22
N SER A 211 -3.98 -16.14 -10.48
CA SER A 211 -4.60 -17.02 -9.50
C SER A 211 -3.68 -18.17 -9.08
N THR A 212 -3.00 -18.83 -10.02
CA THR A 212 -2.00 -19.86 -9.70
C THR A 212 -0.89 -19.30 -8.82
N ARG A 213 -0.35 -18.11 -9.15
CA ARG A 213 0.72 -17.48 -8.34
C ARG A 213 0.26 -17.10 -6.93
N VAL A 214 -0.99 -16.68 -6.77
CA VAL A 214 -1.57 -16.37 -5.46
C VAL A 214 -1.80 -17.65 -4.65
N VAL A 215 -2.28 -18.73 -5.25
CA VAL A 215 -2.42 -20.04 -4.59
C VAL A 215 -1.06 -20.53 -4.07
N ASP A 216 -0.02 -20.47 -4.90
CA ASP A 216 1.35 -20.81 -4.49
C ASP A 216 1.81 -20.01 -3.27
N LEU A 217 1.51 -18.70 -3.23
CA LEU A 217 1.83 -17.84 -2.09
C LEU A 217 1.02 -18.23 -0.84
N LEU A 218 -0.27 -18.54 -0.98
CA LEU A 218 -1.12 -18.98 0.13
C LEU A 218 -0.59 -20.29 0.73
N GLU A 219 -0.29 -21.28 -0.11
CA GLU A 219 0.24 -22.58 0.31
C GLU A 219 1.62 -22.45 0.97
N MET A 220 2.53 -21.67 0.38
CA MET A 220 3.84 -21.37 0.98
C MET A 220 3.70 -20.69 2.35
N SER A 221 2.59 -19.98 2.58
CA SER A 221 2.28 -19.29 3.83
C SER A 221 1.47 -20.15 4.80
N GLY A 222 1.12 -21.39 4.46
CA GLY A 222 0.26 -22.25 5.28
C GLY A 222 -1.20 -21.78 5.36
N ILE A 223 -1.66 -20.98 4.40
CA ILE A 223 -3.05 -20.51 4.32
C ILE A 223 -3.82 -21.40 3.34
N ALA A 224 -4.99 -21.88 3.75
CA ALA A 224 -5.89 -22.68 2.92
C ALA A 224 -6.34 -21.88 1.66
N PRO A 225 -6.08 -22.37 0.44
CA PRO A 225 -6.34 -21.62 -0.80
C PRO A 225 -7.80 -21.65 -1.27
N GLU A 226 -8.65 -22.53 -0.74
CA GLU A 226 -10.02 -22.77 -1.21
C GLU A 226 -10.90 -21.51 -1.19
N PRO A 227 -10.88 -20.66 -0.13
CA PRO A 227 -11.66 -19.42 -0.13
C PRO A 227 -11.24 -18.44 -1.23
N PHE A 228 -9.97 -18.47 -1.66
CA PHE A 228 -9.46 -17.60 -2.70
C PHE A 228 -9.99 -17.99 -4.09
N GLY A 229 -10.08 -19.28 -4.42
CA GLY A 229 -10.56 -19.72 -5.73
C GLY A 229 -11.99 -19.25 -6.06
N ALA A 230 -12.88 -19.32 -5.06
CA ALA A 230 -14.24 -18.78 -5.19
C ALA A 230 -14.26 -17.26 -5.36
N LEU A 231 -13.38 -16.55 -4.63
CA LEU A 231 -13.26 -15.10 -4.72
C LEU A 231 -12.72 -14.65 -6.08
N ALA A 232 -11.69 -15.32 -6.61
CA ALA A 232 -11.11 -15.03 -7.92
C ALA A 232 -12.17 -15.15 -9.02
N THR A 233 -12.95 -16.23 -9.02
CA THR A 233 -14.06 -16.43 -9.96
C THR A 233 -15.12 -15.34 -9.84
N ALA A 234 -15.47 -14.93 -8.62
CA ALA A 234 -16.46 -13.88 -8.39
C ALA A 234 -16.00 -12.49 -8.89
N ILE A 235 -14.71 -12.22 -8.83
CA ILE A 235 -14.10 -10.94 -9.26
C ILE A 235 -13.88 -10.91 -10.77
N SER A 236 -13.22 -11.95 -11.29
CA SER A 236 -12.70 -12.00 -12.65
C SER A 236 -13.66 -12.66 -13.64
N GLY A 237 -14.73 -13.29 -13.15
CA GLY A 237 -15.66 -14.08 -13.96
C GLY A 237 -15.21 -15.53 -14.13
N ALA A 238 -15.98 -16.30 -14.90
CA ALA A 238 -15.69 -17.71 -15.15
C ALA A 238 -14.50 -17.92 -16.10
N ASP A 239 -14.24 -16.97 -17.00
CA ASP A 239 -13.09 -17.00 -17.91
C ASP A 239 -11.95 -16.14 -17.35
N LEU A 240 -11.16 -16.72 -16.43
CA LEU A 240 -10.00 -16.05 -15.83
C LEU A 240 -8.93 -15.72 -16.87
N ALA A 241 -8.75 -16.57 -17.88
CA ALA A 241 -7.75 -16.36 -18.93
C ALA A 241 -8.10 -15.18 -19.84
N GLY A 242 -9.37 -14.74 -19.85
CA GLY A 242 -9.83 -13.52 -20.53
C GLY A 242 -9.58 -12.23 -19.75
N GLY A 243 -9.38 -12.31 -18.42
CA GLY A 243 -9.36 -11.17 -17.50
C GLY A 243 -7.96 -10.74 -17.04
N ARG A 244 -7.88 -9.51 -16.50
CA ARG A 244 -6.70 -8.94 -15.81
C ARG A 244 -7.12 -8.08 -14.60
N ARG A 245 -8.15 -8.54 -13.88
CA ARG A 245 -8.72 -7.80 -12.74
C ARG A 245 -7.89 -7.96 -11.47
N LEU A 246 -7.16 -9.07 -11.30
CA LEU A 246 -6.26 -9.25 -10.15
C LEU A 246 -5.05 -8.33 -10.31
N SER A 247 -5.05 -7.24 -9.54
CA SER A 247 -4.13 -6.11 -9.74
C SER A 247 -2.87 -6.19 -8.87
N TRP A 248 -3.01 -6.62 -7.62
CA TRP A 248 -1.91 -6.76 -6.68
C TRP A 248 -2.18 -7.91 -5.72
N VAL A 249 -1.11 -8.45 -5.15
CA VAL A 249 -1.15 -9.25 -3.92
C VAL A 249 -0.21 -8.61 -2.91
N SER A 250 -0.59 -8.57 -1.64
CA SER A 250 0.29 -8.13 -0.57
C SER A 250 0.47 -9.19 0.49
N TYR A 251 1.64 -9.24 1.09
CA TYR A 251 2.02 -10.19 2.12
C TYR A 251 2.59 -9.46 3.34
N LYS A 252 2.23 -9.92 4.54
CA LYS A 252 2.92 -9.59 5.79
C LYS A 252 2.85 -10.75 6.76
N GLN A 253 3.83 -10.83 7.66
CA GLN A 253 3.95 -11.91 8.65
C GLN A 253 3.86 -11.36 10.08
N PRO A 254 2.66 -11.03 10.59
CA PRO A 254 2.47 -10.89 12.04
C PRO A 254 2.48 -12.30 12.67
N ALA A 255 1.77 -12.52 13.79
CA ALA A 255 1.68 -13.86 14.39
C ALA A 255 1.19 -14.93 13.39
N ASP A 256 0.18 -14.59 12.60
CA ASP A 256 -0.33 -15.41 11.50
C ASP A 256 -0.13 -14.70 10.14
N PRO A 257 0.33 -15.39 9.08
CA PRO A 257 0.51 -14.81 7.75
C PRO A 257 -0.77 -14.15 7.24
N VAL A 258 -0.63 -12.98 6.62
CA VAL A 258 -1.74 -12.28 5.98
C VAL A 258 -1.41 -12.02 4.53
N VAL A 259 -2.18 -12.66 3.65
CA VAL A 259 -2.23 -12.36 2.21
C VAL A 259 -3.47 -11.50 1.92
N THR A 260 -3.30 -10.42 1.17
CA THR A 260 -4.42 -9.59 0.67
C THR A 260 -4.33 -9.49 -0.83
N VAL A 261 -5.41 -9.84 -1.53
CA VAL A 261 -5.53 -9.70 -2.98
C VAL A 261 -6.32 -8.44 -3.29
N TYR A 262 -5.85 -7.66 -4.27
CA TYR A 262 -6.48 -6.43 -4.73
C TYR A 262 -6.97 -6.63 -6.15
N ALA A 263 -8.20 -6.21 -6.42
CA ALA A 263 -8.77 -6.27 -7.75
C ALA A 263 -9.18 -4.89 -8.25
N GLY A 264 -8.89 -4.61 -9.52
CA GLY A 264 -9.40 -3.46 -10.23
C GLY A 264 -10.82 -3.70 -10.74
N LEU A 265 -11.58 -2.62 -10.95
CA LEU A 265 -12.86 -2.69 -11.65
C LEU A 265 -12.65 -3.12 -13.11
N ASP A 266 -11.56 -2.61 -13.70
CA ASP A 266 -11.06 -2.94 -15.02
C ASP A 266 -9.59 -3.39 -14.93
N GLY A 267 -9.16 -4.22 -15.87
CA GLY A 267 -7.75 -4.62 -16.02
C GLY A 267 -7.01 -3.75 -17.03
N SER A 268 -5.68 -3.82 -17.07
CA SER A 268 -4.91 -3.16 -18.14
C SER A 268 -5.33 -3.66 -19.53
N ALA A 269 -5.32 -2.76 -20.52
CA ALA A 269 -5.59 -3.14 -21.89
C ALA A 269 -4.51 -4.11 -22.39
N ARG A 270 -4.91 -5.16 -23.12
CA ARG A 270 -3.95 -6.04 -23.79
C ARG A 270 -3.21 -5.23 -24.85
N ALA A 271 -1.88 -5.33 -24.88
CA ALA A 271 -1.12 -4.86 -26.04
C ALA A 271 -1.58 -5.70 -27.24
N SER A 272 -2.05 -5.01 -28.29
CA SER A 272 -2.46 -5.59 -29.57
C SER A 272 -1.28 -6.10 -30.37
#